data_AF-A0A819M6B5-F1
#
_entry.id   AF-A0A819M6B5-F1
#
_cell.length_a   1.000
_cell.length_b   1.000
_cell.length_c   1.000
_cell.angle_alpha   90.00
_cell.angle_beta   90.00
_cell.angle_gamma   90.00
#
_symmetry.space_group_name_H-M   'P 1'
#
loop_
_entity.id
_entity.type
_entity.pdbx_description
1 polymer ?
#
loop_
_entity_poly.entity_id
_entity_poly.type
_entity_poly.pdbx_seq_one_letter_code
_entity_poly.pdbx_strand_id
1 'polypeptide(L)'
;MDTINYYPSDTTISGLLFSNYTSEEIRRLSVKELTSSSAIDRLGAPVPGGPYDLALGPFDKNDRCFTCGQGFVSCPGHLGHISLVLPVYNPVFFRNLVNVLRGCCLHCHTIQCSNAEKYLFCMQMLYLKHGQTNEIDNLQSIYKTWILERKSLDTFYEHINEHMKLNPPSSTKIEATTKNLLAIRQQLIKDFEARAFKTKKKFCPNCNTPVRSLRADSHSKLFYSQGISNKQIKAYQERMSNVRQQKNMNNNDESKDNDDEEEMLTKMMSSQMYLTPLDVLKHFEKIWTNEKEVLGIYLATLRSPHHSITHIHNNPISLFFFEVLPVLPSKFRPVLSFNDQKFENPKTVRYSTIIQDNQYMKELLLLKDKQTTDISTSTTNRSSLTNTLRGITNEEKFNNLWLKMQITVNSIFDSSLDNRSGARVAKGIRQ
;
A
#
# COMPACT_ATOMS: atom_id res chain seq x y z
N MET A 1 -33.32 24.89 -40.51
CA MET A 1 -33.27 25.49 -39.17
C MET A 1 -32.98 24.36 -38.21
N ASP A 2 -31.72 24.16 -37.85
CA ASP A 2 -31.33 23.42 -36.65
C ASP A 2 -30.20 24.22 -36.03
N THR A 3 -30.58 25.25 -35.28
CA THR A 3 -29.68 26.00 -34.43
C THR A 3 -29.18 25.04 -33.35
N ILE A 4 -27.98 24.51 -33.54
CA ILE A 4 -27.21 23.88 -32.49
C ILE A 4 -27.01 24.95 -31.43
N ASN A 5 -27.83 24.92 -30.39
CA ASN A 5 -27.66 25.74 -29.21
C ASN A 5 -26.35 25.31 -28.53
N TYR A 6 -25.24 25.93 -28.94
CA TYR A 6 -24.06 26.04 -28.10
C TYR A 6 -24.52 26.79 -26.85
N TYR A 7 -24.81 26.06 -25.77
CA TYR A 7 -24.80 26.68 -24.45
C TYR A 7 -23.35 27.13 -24.21
N PRO A 8 -23.05 28.44 -24.15
CA PRO A 8 -21.74 28.89 -23.74
C PRO A 8 -21.71 28.71 -22.22
N SER A 9 -21.31 27.53 -21.77
CA SER A 9 -20.85 27.43 -20.40
C SER A 9 -19.48 28.12 -20.37
N ASP A 10 -19.47 29.41 -20.04
CA ASP A 10 -18.27 30.20 -19.69
C ASP A 10 -17.65 29.69 -18.37
N THR A 11 -17.67 28.37 -18.15
CA THR A 11 -17.08 27.69 -17.01
C THR A 11 -15.58 27.58 -17.26
N THR A 12 -14.82 28.49 -16.68
CA THR A 12 -13.37 28.41 -16.64
C THR A 12 -12.91 27.58 -15.44
N ILE A 13 -11.95 26.69 -15.66
CA ILE A 13 -11.35 25.88 -14.59
C ILE A 13 -10.48 26.80 -13.72
N SER A 14 -10.84 26.98 -12.45
CA SER A 14 -10.11 27.84 -11.49
C SER A 14 -8.89 27.16 -10.86
N GLY A 15 -8.91 25.83 -10.77
CA GLY A 15 -7.82 25.05 -10.18
C GLY A 15 -8.07 23.54 -10.26
N LEU A 16 -7.02 22.78 -9.99
CA LEU A 16 -7.05 21.31 -9.95
C LEU A 16 -6.69 20.84 -8.54
N LEU A 17 -7.54 19.98 -7.98
CA LEU A 17 -7.27 19.28 -6.73
C LEU A 17 -6.97 17.82 -7.04
N PHE A 18 -5.89 17.30 -6.46
CA PHE A 18 -5.53 15.90 -6.58
C PHE A 18 -6.03 15.14 -5.35
N SER A 19 -6.83 14.11 -5.58
CA SER A 19 -7.30 13.17 -4.58
C SER A 19 -7.20 11.74 -5.12
N ASN A 20 -7.55 10.77 -4.28
CA ASN A 20 -7.57 9.36 -4.65
C ASN A 20 -8.98 8.82 -4.50
N TYR A 21 -9.36 7.92 -5.39
CA TYR A 21 -10.66 7.25 -5.29
C TYR A 21 -10.65 6.18 -4.20
N THR A 22 -11.71 6.15 -3.40
CA THR A 22 -12.01 5.06 -2.49
C THR A 22 -12.59 3.85 -3.24
N SER A 23 -12.57 2.68 -2.60
CA SER A 23 -13.24 1.47 -3.12
C SER A 23 -14.72 1.73 -3.45
N GLU A 24 -15.42 2.52 -2.62
CA GLU A 24 -16.84 2.85 -2.82
C GLU A 24 -17.07 3.82 -3.98
N GLU A 25 -16.21 4.82 -4.13
CA GLU A 25 -16.26 5.75 -5.26
C GLU A 25 -15.97 5.03 -6.58
N ILE A 26 -14.99 4.11 -6.60
CA ILE A 26 -14.71 3.29 -7.79
C ILE A 26 -15.93 2.45 -8.17
N ARG A 27 -16.59 1.81 -7.19
CA ARG A 27 -17.83 1.05 -7.44
C ARG A 27 -18.95 1.94 -7.99
N ARG A 28 -19.09 3.17 -7.48
CA ARG A 28 -20.11 4.13 -7.93
C ARG A 28 -19.85 4.68 -9.34
N LEU A 29 -18.58 4.94 -9.66
CA LEU A 29 -18.17 5.41 -10.99
C LEU A 29 -18.18 4.30 -12.04
N SER A 30 -18.05 3.05 -11.59
CA SER A 30 -18.02 1.89 -12.46
C SER A 30 -19.41 1.48 -12.92
N VAL A 31 -19.54 1.17 -14.21
CA VAL A 31 -20.80 0.74 -14.81
C VAL A 31 -21.00 -0.77 -14.68
N LYS A 32 -19.93 -1.54 -14.46
CA LYS A 32 -19.97 -3.00 -14.42
C LYS A 32 -18.80 -3.61 -13.65
N GLU A 33 -19.11 -4.64 -12.86
CA GLU A 33 -18.10 -5.52 -12.28
C GLU A 33 -17.69 -6.60 -13.29
N LEU A 34 -16.37 -6.79 -13.45
CA LEU A 34 -15.82 -7.80 -14.34
C LEU A 34 -15.55 -9.11 -13.58
N THR A 35 -16.16 -10.19 -14.05
CA THR A 35 -16.15 -11.50 -13.39
C THR A 35 -15.54 -12.60 -14.25
N SER A 36 -15.49 -12.43 -15.57
CA SER A 36 -14.93 -13.40 -16.52
C SER A 36 -13.50 -13.05 -16.88
N SER A 37 -12.60 -14.04 -16.87
CA SER A 37 -11.20 -13.86 -17.26
C SER A 37 -11.01 -13.82 -18.78
N SER A 38 -11.92 -14.41 -19.56
CA SER A 38 -11.84 -14.37 -21.03
C SER A 38 -12.33 -13.01 -21.54
N ALA A 39 -11.54 -12.34 -22.39
CA ALA A 39 -11.94 -11.07 -22.99
C ALA A 39 -12.76 -11.26 -24.27
N ILE A 40 -12.34 -12.20 -25.12
CA ILE A 40 -12.95 -12.51 -26.42
C ILE A 40 -13.24 -14.01 -26.48
N ASP A 41 -14.36 -14.39 -27.10
CA ASP A 41 -14.73 -15.78 -27.31
C ASP A 41 -14.03 -16.40 -28.53
N ARG A 42 -14.34 -17.68 -28.84
CA ARG A 42 -13.77 -18.38 -29.99
C ARG A 42 -14.23 -17.83 -31.34
N LEU A 43 -15.32 -17.07 -31.37
CA LEU A 43 -15.92 -16.46 -32.56
C LEU A 43 -15.44 -15.02 -32.78
N GLY A 44 -14.60 -14.49 -31.88
CA GLY A 44 -14.09 -13.13 -31.96
C GLY A 44 -15.01 -12.06 -31.34
N ALA A 45 -16.08 -12.47 -30.64
CA ALA A 45 -17.02 -11.59 -29.96
C ALA A 45 -16.61 -11.31 -28.51
N PRO A 46 -16.97 -10.15 -27.94
CA PRO A 46 -16.68 -9.83 -26.54
C PRO A 46 -17.45 -10.76 -25.60
N VAL A 47 -16.76 -11.29 -24.58
CA VAL A 47 -17.39 -12.10 -23.55
C VAL A 47 -18.09 -11.19 -22.53
N PRO A 48 -19.38 -11.42 -22.21
CA PRO A 48 -20.06 -10.72 -21.13
C PRO A 48 -19.35 -10.92 -19.78
N GLY A 49 -19.13 -9.83 -19.05
CA GLY A 49 -18.39 -9.80 -17.80
C GLY A 49 -16.87 -9.88 -17.97
N GLY A 50 -16.36 -9.93 -19.21
CA GLY A 50 -14.93 -9.92 -19.51
C GLY A 50 -14.35 -8.51 -19.67
N PRO A 51 -13.02 -8.35 -19.79
CA PRO A 51 -12.38 -7.04 -19.94
C PRO A 51 -12.73 -6.23 -21.18
N TYR A 52 -13.38 -6.81 -22.19
CA TYR A 52 -13.91 -6.09 -23.36
C TYR A 52 -15.44 -6.10 -23.45
N ASP A 53 -16.12 -6.28 -22.32
CA ASP A 53 -17.57 -6.16 -22.26
C ASP A 53 -18.07 -4.83 -22.86
N LEU A 54 -19.12 -4.91 -23.68
CA LEU A 54 -19.70 -3.77 -24.40
C LEU A 54 -20.26 -2.67 -23.48
N ALA A 55 -20.49 -2.96 -22.20
CA ALA A 55 -20.81 -1.94 -21.20
C ALA A 55 -19.66 -0.94 -21.00
N LEU A 56 -18.41 -1.36 -21.12
CA LEU A 56 -17.22 -0.48 -21.01
C LEU A 56 -16.97 0.33 -22.28
N GLY A 57 -17.68 -0.02 -23.36
CA GLY A 57 -17.60 0.61 -24.67
C GLY A 57 -17.26 -0.40 -25.77
N PRO A 58 -17.69 -0.14 -27.01
CA PRO A 58 -17.37 -0.96 -28.16
C PRO A 58 -15.87 -0.94 -28.45
N PHE A 59 -15.31 -2.08 -28.84
CA PHE A 59 -13.94 -2.17 -29.34
C PHE A 59 -13.88 -2.35 -30.87
N ASP A 60 -14.99 -2.75 -31.51
CA ASP A 60 -15.15 -2.81 -32.97
C ASP A 60 -16.12 -1.72 -33.47
N LYS A 61 -16.05 -1.38 -34.77
CA LYS A 61 -16.87 -0.33 -35.40
C LYS A 61 -18.35 -0.69 -35.48
N ASN A 62 -18.64 -1.99 -35.59
CA ASN A 62 -20.00 -2.50 -35.72
C ASN A 62 -20.72 -2.65 -34.37
N ASP A 63 -19.96 -2.58 -33.28
CA ASP A 63 -20.50 -2.72 -31.94
C ASP A 63 -21.11 -1.41 -31.43
N ARG A 64 -22.08 -1.55 -30.52
CA ARG A 64 -22.69 -0.43 -29.79
C ARG A 64 -22.45 -0.58 -28.30
N CYS A 65 -22.21 0.53 -27.62
CA CYS A 65 -22.05 0.53 -26.18
C CYS A 65 -23.36 0.20 -25.48
N PHE A 66 -23.34 -0.71 -24.50
CA PHE A 66 -24.54 -1.03 -23.72
C PHE A 66 -24.88 0.05 -22.68
N THR A 67 -23.94 0.91 -22.32
CA THR A 67 -24.16 1.98 -21.33
C THR A 67 -24.69 3.26 -21.96
N CYS A 68 -24.06 3.77 -23.03
CA CYS A 68 -24.48 5.01 -23.68
C CYS A 68 -25.24 4.82 -25.00
N GLY A 69 -25.34 3.60 -25.53
CA GLY A 69 -25.99 3.30 -26.81
C GLY A 69 -25.22 3.78 -28.06
N GLN A 70 -24.10 4.47 -27.87
CA GLN A 70 -23.32 5.07 -28.95
C GLN A 70 -22.36 4.06 -29.62
N GLY A 71 -22.00 4.33 -30.87
CA GLY A 71 -21.01 3.54 -31.62
C GLY A 71 -19.55 3.87 -31.24
N PHE A 72 -18.61 3.22 -31.91
CA PHE A 72 -17.17 3.28 -31.62
C PHE A 72 -16.57 4.69 -31.55
N VAL A 73 -16.92 5.56 -32.48
CA VAL A 73 -16.30 6.90 -32.59
C VAL A 73 -16.82 7.84 -31.49
N SER A 74 -18.14 7.89 -31.33
CA SER A 74 -18.83 8.83 -30.44
C SER A 74 -18.75 8.44 -28.97
N CYS A 75 -18.64 7.15 -28.64
CA CYS A 75 -18.60 6.69 -27.27
C CYS A 75 -17.37 7.26 -26.51
N PRO A 76 -17.57 7.88 -25.33
CA PRO A 76 -16.46 8.35 -24.49
C PRO A 76 -15.72 7.20 -23.80
N GLY A 77 -16.39 6.05 -23.64
CA GLY A 77 -15.91 4.91 -22.87
C GLY A 77 -16.33 4.99 -21.39
N HIS A 78 -16.57 3.84 -20.77
CA HIS A 78 -17.06 3.74 -19.40
C HIS A 78 -16.14 2.86 -18.53
N LEU A 79 -15.99 3.24 -17.26
CA LEU A 79 -15.13 2.54 -16.32
C LEU A 79 -15.78 1.23 -15.87
N GLY A 80 -14.98 0.17 -15.82
CA GLY A 80 -15.33 -1.08 -15.13
C GLY A 80 -14.60 -1.17 -13.79
N HIS A 81 -14.90 -2.20 -13.01
CA HIS A 81 -14.10 -2.51 -11.81
C HIS A 81 -13.95 -4.02 -11.61
N ILE A 82 -12.90 -4.41 -10.88
CA ILE A 82 -12.68 -5.78 -10.41
C ILE A 82 -12.66 -5.74 -8.89
N SER A 83 -13.57 -6.46 -8.23
CA SER A 83 -13.54 -6.65 -6.78
C SER A 83 -12.56 -7.75 -6.41
N LEU A 84 -11.50 -7.38 -5.70
CA LEU A 84 -10.50 -8.32 -5.22
C LEU A 84 -11.01 -9.02 -3.96
N VAL A 85 -10.72 -10.31 -3.84
CA VAL A 85 -11.11 -11.13 -2.68
C VAL A 85 -10.32 -10.75 -1.44
N LEU A 86 -9.06 -10.37 -1.63
CA LEU A 86 -8.17 -9.90 -0.58
C LEU A 86 -7.45 -8.63 -1.03
N PRO A 87 -7.11 -7.75 -0.08
CA PRO A 87 -6.42 -6.51 -0.40
C PRO A 87 -5.04 -6.79 -0.98
N VAL A 88 -4.64 -5.97 -1.94
CA VAL A 88 -3.27 -5.90 -2.46
C VAL A 88 -2.72 -4.51 -2.20
N TYR A 89 -1.41 -4.38 -2.04
CA TYR A 89 -0.78 -3.07 -1.87
C TYR A 89 -0.97 -2.20 -3.10
N ASN A 90 -1.21 -0.91 -2.88
CA ASN A 90 -1.17 0.09 -3.93
C ASN A 90 0.31 0.43 -4.26
N PRO A 91 0.81 0.13 -5.48
CA PRO A 91 2.21 0.35 -5.84
C PRO A 91 2.63 1.82 -5.78
N VAL A 92 1.69 2.75 -5.97
CA VAL A 92 1.97 4.21 -5.93
C VAL A 92 2.37 4.65 -4.52
N PHE A 93 1.68 4.15 -3.50
CA PHE A 93 1.89 4.56 -2.11
C PHE A 93 2.68 3.54 -1.27
N PHE A 94 3.14 2.45 -1.87
CA PHE A 94 3.88 1.39 -1.16
C PHE A 94 5.11 1.92 -0.42
N ARG A 95 5.86 2.86 -1.02
CA ARG A 95 7.04 3.46 -0.36
C ARG A 95 6.65 4.25 0.89
N ASN A 96 5.58 5.02 0.80
CA ASN A 96 5.04 5.80 1.92
C ASN A 96 4.55 4.88 3.03
N LEU A 97 3.83 3.81 2.68
CA LEU A 97 3.40 2.76 3.61
C LEU A 97 4.61 2.17 4.35
N VAL A 98 5.64 1.73 3.63
CA VAL A 98 6.86 1.15 4.22
C VAL A 98 7.58 2.14 5.13
N ASN A 99 7.67 3.41 4.74
CA ASN A 99 8.30 4.43 5.58
C ASN A 99 7.56 4.64 6.90
N VAL A 100 6.23 4.67 6.87
CA VAL A 100 5.43 4.76 8.10
C VAL A 100 5.60 3.51 8.96
N LEU A 101 5.46 2.32 8.37
CA LEU A 101 5.59 1.04 9.08
C LEU A 101 6.97 0.85 9.74
N ARG A 102 8.05 1.38 9.13
CA ARG A 102 9.41 1.31 9.69
C ARG A 102 9.57 2.05 11.01
N GLY A 103 8.87 3.16 11.22
CA GLY A 103 8.90 3.87 12.50
C GLY A 103 7.62 3.74 13.30
N CYS A 104 6.80 2.72 13.05
CA CYS A 104 5.70 2.36 13.94
C CYS A 104 6.05 1.08 14.73
N CYS A 105 5.54 0.97 15.95
CA CYS A 105 5.73 -0.23 16.76
C CYS A 105 4.64 -1.27 16.48
N LEU A 106 5.04 -2.53 16.28
CA LEU A 106 4.13 -3.65 16.08
C LEU A 106 3.22 -3.96 17.27
N HIS A 107 3.68 -3.64 18.48
CA HIS A 107 2.99 -3.99 19.72
C HIS A 107 2.02 -2.89 20.18
N CYS A 108 2.49 -1.65 20.34
CA CYS A 108 1.65 -0.56 20.81
C CYS A 108 0.97 0.23 19.68
N HIS A 109 1.28 -0.07 18.41
CA HIS A 109 0.68 0.61 17.25
C HIS A 109 0.84 2.15 17.29
N THR A 110 1.94 2.65 17.84
CA THR A 110 2.25 4.08 17.87
C THR A 110 3.53 4.37 17.08
N ILE A 111 3.68 5.63 16.64
CA ILE A 111 4.92 6.08 16.01
C ILE A 111 6.02 6.07 17.08
N GLN A 112 7.16 5.49 16.74
CA GLN A 112 8.34 5.30 17.60
C GLN A 112 9.10 6.62 17.84
N CYS A 113 8.43 7.74 18.03
CA CYS A 113 8.98 9.02 18.50
C CYS A 113 8.38 9.40 19.84
N SER A 114 9.03 10.30 20.57
CA SER A 114 8.49 10.77 21.86
C SER A 114 7.22 11.58 21.61
N ASN A 115 6.30 11.61 22.58
CA ASN A 115 5.08 12.40 22.44
C ASN A 115 5.38 13.91 22.32
N ALA A 116 6.47 14.39 22.95
CA ALA A 116 6.97 15.75 22.78
C ALA A 116 7.33 16.05 21.31
N GLU A 117 8.05 15.13 20.63
CA GLU A 117 8.42 15.29 19.22
C GLU A 117 7.20 15.33 18.30
N LYS A 118 6.20 14.48 18.57
CA LYS A 118 4.93 14.46 17.83
C LYS A 118 4.19 15.77 17.98
N TYR A 119 4.06 16.26 19.22
CA TYR A 119 3.35 17.48 19.52
C TYR A 119 4.02 18.70 18.89
N LEU A 120 5.35 18.81 19.02
CA LEU A 120 6.15 19.84 18.37
C LEU A 120 5.91 19.88 16.85
N PHE A 121 5.97 18.72 16.18
CA PHE A 121 5.73 18.64 14.74
C PHE A 121 4.32 19.12 14.38
N CYS A 122 3.30 18.73 15.15
CA CYS A 122 1.93 19.17 14.93
C CYS A 122 1.79 20.69 15.04
N MET A 123 2.41 21.29 16.06
CA MET A 123 2.35 22.74 16.29
C MET A 123 3.13 23.52 15.23
N GLN A 124 4.33 23.08 14.87
CA GLN A 124 5.11 23.69 13.78
C GLN A 124 4.32 23.69 12.46
N MET A 125 3.64 22.58 12.15
CA MET A 125 2.81 22.47 10.96
C MET A 125 1.52 23.30 11.04
N LEU A 126 1.00 23.58 12.24
CA LEU A 126 -0.12 24.49 12.46
C LEU A 126 0.29 25.93 12.15
N TYR A 127 1.35 26.45 12.77
CA TYR A 127 1.85 27.81 12.50
C TYR A 127 2.24 28.00 11.03
N LEU A 128 2.78 26.96 10.38
CA LEU A 128 3.09 27.00 8.96
C LEU A 128 1.84 27.21 8.08
N LYS A 129 0.68 26.63 8.44
CA LYS A 129 -0.59 26.86 7.70
C LYS A 129 -1.06 28.33 7.77
N HIS A 130 -0.64 29.04 8.82
CA HIS A 130 -0.94 30.45 9.04
C HIS A 130 0.19 31.38 8.58
N GLY A 131 1.27 30.84 7.99
CA GLY A 131 2.39 31.61 7.48
C GLY A 131 3.32 32.21 8.54
N GLN A 132 3.16 31.85 9.80
CA GLN A 132 3.93 32.39 10.91
C GLN A 132 5.25 31.60 11.06
N THR A 133 6.25 31.93 10.24
CA THR A 133 7.53 31.22 10.21
C THR A 133 8.38 31.45 11.44
N ASN A 134 8.35 32.65 12.02
CA ASN A 134 9.15 33.00 13.21
C ASN A 134 8.79 32.11 14.40
N GLU A 135 7.50 31.77 14.55
CA GLU A 135 7.04 30.93 15.64
C GLU A 135 7.50 29.47 15.53
N ILE A 136 7.79 29.00 14.30
CA ILE A 136 8.33 27.65 14.07
C ILE A 136 9.73 27.52 14.71
N ASP A 137 10.56 28.56 14.57
CA ASP A 137 11.91 28.62 15.13
C ASP A 137 11.88 28.84 16.65
N ASN A 138 10.94 29.65 17.15
CA ASN A 138 10.69 29.80 18.59
C ASN A 138 10.32 28.47 19.24
N LEU A 139 9.37 27.73 18.66
CA LEU A 139 8.97 26.40 19.14
C LEU A 139 10.14 25.40 19.13
N GLN A 140 10.97 25.45 18.09
CA GLN A 140 12.17 24.61 18.01
C GLN A 140 13.17 24.96 19.12
N SER A 141 13.29 26.23 19.48
CA SER A 141 14.17 26.71 20.54
C SER A 141 13.67 26.29 21.92
N ILE A 142 12.36 26.40 22.18
CA ILE A 142 11.72 25.89 23.41
C ILE A 142 11.97 24.39 23.57
N TYR A 143 11.82 23.62 22.49
CA TYR A 143 12.09 22.18 22.51
C TYR A 143 13.56 21.87 22.85
N LYS A 144 14.52 22.59 22.25
CA LYS A 144 15.95 22.40 22.56
C LYS A 144 16.26 22.69 24.02
N THR A 145 15.73 23.79 24.58
CA THR A 145 15.91 24.14 25.99
C THR A 145 15.31 23.08 26.90
N TRP A 146 14.09 22.61 26.62
CA TRP A 146 13.43 21.57 27.40
C TRP A 146 14.23 20.25 27.44
N ILE A 147 14.81 19.82 26.31
CA ILE A 147 15.68 18.63 26.28
C ILE A 147 16.91 18.81 27.17
N LEU A 148 17.55 19.98 27.12
CA LEU A 148 18.76 20.26 27.88
C LEU A 148 18.49 20.25 29.39
N GLU A 149 17.34 20.79 29.80
CA GLU A 149 16.93 20.86 31.19
C GLU A 149 16.38 19.52 31.73
N ARG A 150 16.15 18.51 30.87
CA ARG A 150 15.60 17.19 31.21
C ARG A 150 14.32 17.25 32.07
N LYS A 151 13.46 18.24 31.79
CA LYS A 151 12.19 18.43 32.51
C LYS A 151 11.15 17.37 32.12
N SER A 152 10.08 17.24 32.92
CA SER A 152 9.00 16.29 32.64
C SER A 152 8.22 16.64 31.37
N LEU A 153 7.51 15.68 30.81
CA LEU A 153 6.69 15.88 29.60
C LEU A 153 5.55 16.89 29.82
N ASP A 154 4.98 16.95 31.02
CA ASP A 154 3.87 17.87 31.32
C ASP A 154 4.32 19.32 31.25
N THR A 155 5.52 19.62 31.78
CA THR A 155 6.09 20.97 31.65
C THR A 155 6.27 21.37 30.19
N PHE A 156 6.61 20.44 29.29
CA PHE A 156 6.72 20.76 27.86
C PHE A 156 5.39 21.19 27.26
N TYR A 157 4.30 20.50 27.60
CA TYR A 157 2.97 20.87 27.14
C TYR A 157 2.55 22.23 27.70
N GLU A 158 2.85 22.51 28.97
CA GLU A 158 2.59 23.81 29.58
C GLU A 158 3.31 24.94 28.83
N HIS A 159 4.62 24.83 28.60
CA HIS A 159 5.39 25.87 27.89
C HIS A 159 4.88 26.12 26.47
N ILE A 160 4.52 25.06 25.72
CA ILE A 160 3.96 25.24 24.37
C ILE A 160 2.55 25.86 24.46
N ASN A 161 1.71 25.42 25.38
CA ASN A 161 0.35 25.95 25.52
C ASN A 161 0.37 27.42 25.96
N GLU A 162 1.29 27.82 26.84
CA GLU A 162 1.52 29.21 27.21
C GLU A 162 2.00 30.04 26.02
N HIS A 163 2.98 29.53 25.27
CA HIS A 163 3.43 30.19 24.05
C HIS A 163 2.29 30.38 23.04
N MET A 164 1.42 29.39 22.87
CA MET A 164 0.25 29.50 21.99
C MET A 164 -0.80 30.50 22.49
N LYS A 165 -0.96 30.65 23.80
CA LYS A 165 -1.85 31.67 24.39
C LYS A 165 -1.33 33.08 24.12
N LEU A 166 0.00 33.28 24.22
CA LEU A 166 0.64 34.56 23.97
C LEU A 166 0.69 34.89 22.46
N ASN A 167 0.99 33.89 21.63
CA ASN A 167 1.14 34.02 20.18
C ASN A 167 0.17 33.09 19.44
N PRO A 168 -1.14 33.40 19.40
CA PRO A 168 -2.12 32.55 18.76
C PRO A 168 -1.89 32.47 17.24
N PRO A 169 -2.25 31.34 16.60
CA PRO A 169 -2.24 31.23 15.16
C PRO A 169 -3.20 32.25 14.53
N SER A 170 -2.73 32.95 13.48
CA SER A 170 -3.54 33.97 12.79
C SER A 170 -4.87 33.40 12.26
N SER A 171 -5.93 34.21 12.19
CA SER A 171 -7.21 33.77 11.60
C SER A 171 -7.12 33.51 10.09
N THR A 172 -6.18 34.16 9.39
CA THR A 172 -5.96 33.98 7.96
C THR A 172 -5.20 32.68 7.68
N LYS A 173 -5.84 31.74 6.99
CA LYS A 173 -5.16 30.57 6.42
C LYS A 173 -4.54 30.97 5.09
N ILE A 174 -3.24 30.70 4.91
CA ILE A 174 -2.60 30.95 3.63
C ILE A 174 -2.89 29.76 2.71
N GLU A 175 -3.82 29.96 1.76
CA GLU A 175 -4.11 28.97 0.72
C GLU A 175 -3.03 28.93 -0.37
N ALA A 176 -2.39 30.08 -0.63
CA ALA A 176 -1.33 30.21 -1.63
C ALA A 176 0.05 29.83 -1.07
N THR A 177 0.55 28.64 -1.43
CA THR A 177 1.87 28.19 -0.98
C THR A 177 3.01 28.93 -1.68
N THR A 178 3.58 29.94 -1.02
CA THR A 178 4.83 30.58 -1.47
C THR A 178 5.98 29.55 -1.47
N LYS A 179 6.95 29.70 -2.39
CA LYS A 179 8.13 28.81 -2.48
C LYS A 179 8.85 28.61 -1.13
N ASN A 180 8.95 29.67 -0.33
CA ASN A 180 9.57 29.62 0.99
C ASN A 180 8.80 28.69 1.97
N LEU A 181 7.48 28.84 2.04
CA LEU A 181 6.62 27.99 2.89
C LEU A 181 6.70 26.51 2.49
N LEU A 182 6.80 26.22 1.19
CA LEU A 182 7.01 24.86 0.70
C LEU A 182 8.37 24.30 1.12
N ALA A 183 9.44 25.10 1.06
CA ALA A 183 10.77 24.69 1.49
C ALA A 183 10.79 24.37 3.00
N ILE A 184 10.20 25.25 3.84
CA ILE A 184 10.06 25.03 5.28
C ILE A 184 9.24 23.77 5.56
N ARG A 185 8.10 23.58 4.86
CA ARG A 185 7.28 22.36 4.98
C ARG A 185 8.10 21.10 4.72
N GLN A 186 8.84 21.07 3.62
CA GLN A 186 9.66 19.92 3.24
C GLN A 186 10.77 19.66 4.26
N GLN A 187 11.37 20.72 4.83
CA GLN A 187 12.39 20.59 5.86
C GLN A 187 11.82 20.00 7.16
N LEU A 188 10.69 20.52 7.65
CA LEU A 188 10.00 19.99 8.84
C LEU A 188 9.64 18.50 8.67
N ILE A 189 9.15 18.11 7.49
CA ILE A 189 8.84 16.72 7.18
C ILE A 189 10.11 15.87 7.22
N LYS A 190 11.21 16.31 6.58
CA LYS A 190 12.50 15.59 6.61
C LYS A 190 13.05 15.43 8.03
N ASP A 191 12.94 16.47 8.85
CA ASP A 191 13.41 16.46 10.24
C ASP A 191 12.56 15.55 11.12
N PHE A 192 11.25 15.50 10.87
CA PHE A 192 10.36 14.53 11.51
C PHE A 192 10.68 13.10 11.06
N GLU A 193 10.85 12.85 9.76
CA GLU A 193 11.22 11.52 9.24
C GLU A 193 12.54 11.01 9.81
N ALA A 194 13.53 11.90 9.95
CA ALA A 194 14.82 11.57 10.52
C ALA A 194 14.67 11.04 11.96
N ARG A 195 13.87 11.72 12.78
CA ARG A 195 13.63 11.36 14.19
C ARG A 195 12.71 10.15 14.36
N ALA A 196 11.63 10.08 13.59
CA ALA A 196 10.56 9.09 13.74
C ALA A 196 10.82 7.78 12.98
N PHE A 197 11.30 7.85 11.73
CA PHE A 197 11.35 6.70 10.82
C PHE A 197 12.77 6.21 10.49
N LYS A 198 13.80 7.09 10.53
CA LYS A 198 15.17 6.75 10.11
C LYS A 198 16.10 6.43 11.28
N THR A 199 15.85 6.98 12.46
CA THR A 199 16.66 6.72 13.64
C THR A 199 16.42 5.30 14.14
N LYS A 200 17.48 4.47 14.15
CA LYS A 200 17.41 3.09 14.66
C LYS A 200 17.33 3.11 16.18
N LYS A 201 16.17 2.77 16.72
CA LYS A 201 15.95 2.62 18.16
C LYS A 201 16.07 1.16 18.53
N LYS A 202 16.65 0.85 19.70
CA LYS A 202 16.72 -0.52 20.22
C LYS A 202 15.38 -0.96 20.80
N PHE A 203 14.72 -0.05 21.52
CA PHE A 203 13.43 -0.25 22.17
C PHE A 203 12.45 0.86 21.77
N CYS A 204 11.16 0.52 21.74
CA CYS A 204 10.10 1.49 21.50
C CYS A 204 10.07 2.53 22.64
N PRO A 205 10.10 3.84 22.34
CA PRO A 205 10.02 4.89 23.37
C PRO A 205 8.72 4.86 24.20
N ASN A 206 7.65 4.25 23.68
CA ASN A 206 6.32 4.29 24.29
C ASN A 206 5.98 3.04 25.10
N CYS A 207 6.39 1.84 24.64
CA CYS A 207 6.06 0.57 25.32
C CYS A 207 7.27 -0.31 25.65
N ASN A 208 8.49 0.19 25.39
CA ASN A 208 9.76 -0.49 25.66
C ASN A 208 9.95 -1.86 24.98
N THR A 209 9.08 -2.24 24.03
CA THR A 209 9.25 -3.46 23.23
C THR A 209 10.44 -3.31 22.27
N PRO A 210 11.28 -4.35 22.09
CA PRO A 210 12.37 -4.31 21.11
C PRO A 210 11.88 -3.96 19.70
N VAL A 211 12.57 -3.03 19.05
CA VAL A 211 12.23 -2.61 17.68
C VAL A 211 12.69 -3.68 16.69
N ARG A 212 11.78 -4.10 15.83
CA ARG A 212 12.06 -5.08 14.77
C ARG A 212 12.31 -4.37 13.44
N SER A 213 13.28 -4.85 12.67
CA SER A 213 13.56 -4.28 11.36
C SER A 213 12.54 -4.76 10.31
N LEU A 214 12.04 -3.83 9.50
CA LEU A 214 11.15 -4.12 8.38
C LEU A 214 11.95 -4.10 7.07
N ARG A 215 11.99 -5.25 6.40
CA ARG A 215 12.52 -5.39 5.05
C ARG A 215 11.37 -5.40 4.05
N ALA A 216 11.52 -4.64 2.98
CA ALA A 216 10.58 -4.63 1.86
C ALA A 216 11.30 -5.13 0.62
N ASP A 217 10.73 -6.14 -0.05
CA ASP A 217 11.27 -6.70 -1.29
C ASP A 217 10.33 -6.37 -2.46
N SER A 218 10.90 -5.82 -3.53
CA SER A 218 10.28 -5.64 -4.86
C SER A 218 8.83 -5.13 -4.85
N HIS A 219 8.51 -4.15 -3.98
CA HIS A 219 7.18 -3.54 -3.85
C HIS A 219 6.01 -4.55 -3.73
N SER A 220 6.27 -5.75 -3.21
CA SER A 220 5.31 -6.84 -3.20
C SER A 220 5.34 -7.68 -1.92
N LYS A 221 6.45 -7.67 -1.18
CA LYS A 221 6.60 -8.41 0.07
C LYS A 221 7.12 -7.54 1.20
N LEU A 222 6.62 -7.82 2.40
CA LEU A 222 7.09 -7.22 3.64
C LEU A 222 7.48 -8.32 4.62
N PHE A 223 8.64 -8.15 5.24
CA PHE A 223 9.21 -9.08 6.20
C PHE A 223 9.63 -8.35 7.46
N TYR A 224 9.19 -8.82 8.63
CA TYR A 224 9.74 -8.40 9.90
C TYR A 224 10.81 -9.40 10.36
N SER A 225 11.98 -8.89 10.77
CA SER A 225 12.97 -9.70 11.46
C SER A 225 12.43 -10.12 12.83
N GLN A 226 12.22 -11.42 13.06
CA GLN A 226 12.01 -11.95 14.42
C GLN A 226 13.34 -12.12 15.16
N GLY A 227 14.44 -12.07 14.42
CA GLY A 227 15.79 -12.39 14.85
C GLY A 227 16.72 -11.24 15.20
N ILE A 228 17.76 -11.60 15.95
CA ILE A 228 18.97 -10.84 16.24
C ILE A 228 19.74 -10.59 14.91
N SER A 229 20.48 -9.47 14.79
CA SER A 229 21.23 -9.14 13.56
C SER A 229 22.24 -10.24 13.18
N ASN A 230 22.47 -10.51 11.90
CA ASN A 230 23.55 -11.41 11.42
C ASN A 230 24.91 -11.08 12.04
N LYS A 231 25.17 -9.81 12.38
CA LYS A 231 26.41 -9.38 13.07
C LYS A 231 26.45 -9.84 14.53
N GLN A 232 25.31 -9.87 15.20
CA GLN A 232 25.17 -10.35 16.57
C GLN A 232 25.09 -11.89 16.61
N ILE A 233 24.55 -12.53 15.58
CA ILE A 233 24.61 -13.99 15.37
C ILE A 233 26.06 -14.43 15.16
N LYS A 234 26.81 -13.77 14.26
CA LYS A 234 28.26 -14.03 14.08
C LYS A 234 29.07 -13.82 15.36
N ALA A 235 28.81 -12.73 16.08
CA ALA A 235 29.48 -12.47 17.36
C ALA A 235 29.12 -13.50 18.47
N TYR A 236 27.93 -14.09 18.41
CA TYR A 236 27.52 -15.18 19.30
C TYR A 236 28.20 -16.49 18.92
N GLN A 237 28.26 -16.82 17.62
CA GLN A 237 28.97 -17.98 17.08
C GLN A 237 30.46 -17.93 17.42
N GLU A 238 31.12 -16.77 17.23
CA GLU A 238 32.53 -16.55 17.61
C GLU A 238 32.77 -16.69 19.12
N ARG A 239 31.80 -16.31 19.96
CA ARG A 239 31.88 -16.51 21.42
C ARG A 239 31.73 -17.99 21.80
N MET A 240 30.80 -18.71 21.17
CA MET A 240 30.55 -20.12 21.46
C MET A 240 31.67 -21.03 20.94
N SER A 241 32.26 -20.73 19.78
CA SER A 241 33.45 -21.44 19.27
C SER A 241 34.63 -21.32 20.24
N ASN A 242 34.83 -20.14 20.84
CA ASN A 242 35.90 -19.91 21.81
C ASN A 242 35.67 -20.66 23.14
N VAL A 243 34.40 -20.82 23.56
CA VAL A 243 34.02 -21.62 24.74
C VAL A 243 34.18 -23.12 24.48
N ARG A 244 33.90 -23.60 23.26
CA ARG A 244 34.12 -25.00 22.85
C ARG A 244 35.62 -25.34 22.76
N GLN A 245 36.44 -24.44 22.23
CA GLN A 245 37.90 -24.60 22.20
C GLN A 245 38.51 -24.70 23.61
N GLN A 246 37.94 -24.02 24.61
CA GLN A 246 38.36 -24.16 26.01
C GLN A 246 37.92 -25.49 26.67
N LYS A 247 36.83 -26.11 26.21
CA LYS A 247 36.34 -27.40 26.72
C LYS A 247 37.01 -28.62 26.07
N ASN A 248 37.46 -28.52 24.82
CA ASN A 248 38.16 -29.60 24.10
C ASN A 248 39.58 -29.90 24.61
N MET A 249 40.06 -29.22 25.65
CA MET A 249 41.27 -29.64 26.37
C MET A 249 41.01 -30.85 27.31
N ASN A 250 39.75 -31.24 27.55
CA ASN A 250 39.43 -32.17 28.65
C ASN A 250 38.56 -33.39 28.32
N ASN A 251 38.13 -33.68 27.09
CA ASN A 251 37.63 -35.01 26.70
C ASN A 251 37.39 -35.11 25.19
N ASN A 252 37.77 -36.24 24.60
CA ASN A 252 37.51 -36.61 23.21
C ASN A 252 36.18 -37.37 23.13
N ASP A 253 35.14 -36.76 22.56
CA ASP A 253 34.24 -37.34 21.55
C ASP A 253 33.00 -36.47 21.31
N GLU A 254 32.40 -36.62 20.12
CA GLU A 254 31.17 -35.99 19.57
C GLU A 254 31.32 -34.65 18.82
N SER A 255 31.69 -34.74 17.52
CA SER A 255 31.84 -33.57 16.62
C SER A 255 31.14 -33.73 15.27
N LYS A 256 29.91 -34.28 15.21
CA LYS A 256 29.10 -34.25 13.97
C LYS A 256 27.63 -33.85 14.15
N ASP A 257 26.98 -34.13 15.28
CA ASP A 257 25.56 -33.77 15.49
C ASP A 257 25.35 -32.32 15.97
N ASN A 258 26.38 -31.70 16.56
CA ASN A 258 26.30 -30.34 17.13
C ASN A 258 26.26 -29.22 16.07
N ASP A 259 26.76 -29.47 14.86
CA ASP A 259 26.82 -28.46 13.80
C ASP A 259 25.44 -28.27 13.13
N ASP A 260 24.66 -29.35 12.97
CA ASP A 260 23.31 -29.31 12.39
C ASP A 260 22.30 -28.60 13.32
N GLU A 261 22.40 -28.82 14.63
CA GLU A 261 21.57 -28.14 15.63
C GLU A 261 21.88 -26.64 15.71
N GLU A 262 23.15 -26.25 15.63
CA GLU A 262 23.60 -24.86 15.68
C GLU A 262 23.24 -24.10 14.40
N GLU A 263 23.26 -24.76 13.24
CA GLU A 263 22.73 -24.23 11.98
C GLU A 263 21.21 -24.06 12.07
N MET A 264 20.47 -25.04 12.61
CA MET A 264 19.02 -24.98 12.78
C MET A 264 18.59 -23.86 13.74
N LEU A 265 19.27 -23.70 14.88
CA LEU A 265 19.07 -22.58 15.82
C LEU A 265 19.41 -21.24 15.16
N THR A 266 20.48 -21.16 14.38
CA THR A 266 20.83 -19.96 13.60
C THR A 266 19.74 -19.60 12.58
N LYS A 267 19.12 -20.60 11.97
CA LYS A 267 18.00 -20.46 11.01
C LYS A 267 16.70 -20.02 11.70
N MET A 268 16.42 -20.55 12.89
CA MET A 268 15.29 -20.12 13.74
C MET A 268 15.50 -18.71 14.30
N MET A 269 16.73 -18.36 14.68
CA MET A 269 17.11 -17.05 15.23
C MET A 269 17.31 -15.95 14.18
N SER A 270 17.38 -16.31 12.89
CA SER A 270 17.37 -15.37 11.74
C SER A 270 16.00 -15.30 11.04
N SER A 271 14.99 -15.97 11.59
CA SER A 271 13.67 -16.11 10.99
C SER A 271 13.02 -14.75 10.67
N GLN A 272 12.55 -14.65 9.43
CA GLN A 272 11.81 -13.51 8.92
C GLN A 272 10.33 -13.88 8.86
N MET A 273 9.49 -13.06 9.47
CA MET A 273 8.04 -13.22 9.39
C MET A 273 7.54 -12.48 8.17
N TYR A 274 6.98 -13.20 7.20
CA TYR A 274 6.25 -12.59 6.11
C TYR A 274 4.95 -11.98 6.64
N LEU A 275 4.70 -10.73 6.26
CA LEU A 275 3.43 -10.06 6.52
C LEU A 275 2.57 -10.08 5.28
N THR A 276 1.35 -10.61 5.41
CA THR A 276 0.37 -10.50 4.35
C THR A 276 -0.14 -9.06 4.25
N PRO A 277 -0.62 -8.61 3.07
CA PRO A 277 -1.27 -7.31 2.95
C PRO A 277 -2.39 -7.09 3.97
N LEU A 278 -3.13 -8.14 4.31
CA LEU A 278 -4.19 -8.09 5.31
C LEU A 278 -3.66 -7.85 6.74
N ASP A 279 -2.55 -8.48 7.12
CA ASP A 279 -1.90 -8.24 8.42
C ASP A 279 -1.44 -6.78 8.54
N VAL A 280 -0.87 -6.26 7.45
CA VAL A 280 -0.41 -4.87 7.40
C VAL A 280 -1.58 -3.90 7.45
N LEU A 281 -2.68 -4.17 6.74
CA LEU A 281 -3.91 -3.37 6.79
C LEU A 281 -4.43 -3.27 8.23
N LYS A 282 -4.64 -4.41 8.89
CA LYS A 282 -5.10 -4.47 10.30
C LYS A 282 -4.15 -3.75 11.25
N HIS A 283 -2.84 -3.89 11.03
CA HIS A 283 -1.84 -3.20 11.82
C HIS A 283 -1.91 -1.68 11.62
N PHE A 284 -2.08 -1.22 10.38
CA PHE A 284 -2.13 0.19 10.04
C PHE A 284 -3.43 0.86 10.51
N GLU A 285 -4.56 0.14 10.52
CA GLU A 285 -5.82 0.58 11.14
C GLU A 285 -5.65 0.93 12.62
N LYS A 286 -4.94 0.08 13.37
CA LYS A 286 -4.63 0.36 14.77
C LYS A 286 -3.71 1.58 14.92
N ILE A 287 -2.72 1.73 14.04
CA ILE A 287 -1.84 2.90 14.04
C ILE A 287 -2.65 4.18 13.78
N TRP A 288 -3.54 4.16 12.80
CA TRP A 288 -4.36 5.31 12.46
C TRP A 288 -5.27 5.71 13.62
N THR A 289 -5.92 4.76 14.30
CA THR A 289 -6.74 5.04 15.48
C THR A 289 -5.93 5.76 16.57
N ASN A 290 -4.68 5.36 16.77
CA ASN A 290 -3.82 5.94 17.81
C ASN A 290 -3.17 7.27 17.39
N GLU A 291 -2.86 7.47 16.11
CA GLU A 291 -1.95 8.52 15.63
C GLU A 291 -2.53 9.34 14.45
N LYS A 292 -3.86 9.36 14.27
CA LYS A 292 -4.55 10.05 13.15
C LYS A 292 -4.12 11.50 12.98
N GLU A 293 -3.83 12.19 14.08
CA GLU A 293 -3.47 13.61 14.07
C GLU A 293 -2.12 13.83 13.38
N VAL A 294 -1.10 13.11 13.85
CA VAL A 294 0.26 13.19 13.33
C VAL A 294 0.32 12.65 11.90
N LEU A 295 -0.26 11.47 11.66
CA LEU A 295 -0.24 10.82 10.34
C LEU A 295 -0.98 11.64 9.30
N GLY A 296 -2.10 12.27 9.65
CA GLY A 296 -2.84 13.12 8.72
C GLY A 296 -2.11 14.42 8.37
N ILE A 297 -1.27 14.96 9.27
CA ILE A 297 -0.40 16.11 8.96
C ILE A 297 0.76 15.69 8.06
N TYR A 298 1.41 14.58 8.41
CA TYR A 298 2.55 14.03 7.70
C TYR A 298 2.17 13.59 6.27
N LEU A 299 1.08 12.84 6.14
CA LEU A 299 0.50 12.42 4.87
C LEU A 299 -0.78 13.22 4.61
N ALA A 300 -0.60 14.43 4.08
CA ALA A 300 -1.72 15.32 3.75
C ALA A 300 -2.78 14.68 2.84
N THR A 301 -2.38 13.68 2.03
CA THR A 301 -3.30 12.88 1.20
C THR A 301 -4.36 12.11 2.01
N LEU A 302 -4.12 11.84 3.29
CA LEU A 302 -5.08 11.20 4.19
C LEU A 302 -6.11 12.19 4.76
N ARG A 303 -5.80 13.49 4.73
CA ARG A 303 -6.65 14.62 5.16
C ARG A 303 -7.07 15.45 3.95
N SER A 304 -7.84 14.87 3.03
CA SER A 304 -8.41 15.67 1.95
C SER A 304 -9.36 16.73 2.52
N PRO A 305 -9.27 18.02 2.13
CA PRO A 305 -10.15 19.08 2.60
C PRO A 305 -11.63 18.88 2.19
N HIS A 306 -11.90 18.00 1.23
CA HIS A 306 -13.26 17.64 0.80
C HIS A 306 -13.91 16.48 1.59
N HIS A 307 -13.27 15.99 2.65
CA HIS A 307 -13.91 15.07 3.62
C HIS A 307 -15.21 15.63 4.22
N SER A 308 -15.47 16.94 4.06
CA SER A 308 -16.69 17.62 4.48
C SER A 308 -17.85 17.55 3.46
N ILE A 309 -17.65 17.15 2.20
CA ILE A 309 -18.73 17.11 1.18
C ILE A 309 -19.36 15.72 1.06
N THR A 310 -18.70 14.67 1.54
CA THR A 310 -19.31 13.34 1.64
C THR A 310 -18.86 12.65 2.92
N HIS A 311 -19.81 12.32 3.79
CA HIS A 311 -19.67 11.46 4.99
C HIS A 311 -19.22 10.01 4.67
N ILE A 312 -18.42 9.79 3.62
CA ILE A 312 -18.16 8.48 3.01
C ILE A 312 -16.73 8.00 3.31
N HIS A 313 -15.81 8.86 3.76
CA HIS A 313 -14.45 8.45 4.10
C HIS A 313 -14.35 7.87 5.52
N ASN A 314 -14.88 6.67 5.72
CA ASN A 314 -14.76 5.95 7.00
C ASN A 314 -13.34 5.42 7.28
N ASN A 315 -12.46 5.31 6.27
CA ASN A 315 -11.08 4.84 6.46
C ASN A 315 -10.08 5.35 5.40
N PRO A 316 -9.28 6.41 5.66
CA PRO A 316 -8.33 6.96 4.69
C PRO A 316 -7.13 6.05 4.40
N ILE A 317 -6.93 5.01 5.21
CA ILE A 317 -5.85 4.00 5.06
C ILE A 317 -6.08 3.14 3.82
N SER A 318 -7.33 3.02 3.37
CA SER A 318 -7.68 2.29 2.15
C SER A 318 -6.88 2.78 0.95
N LEU A 319 -6.34 4.00 0.97
CA LEU A 319 -5.42 4.51 -0.03
C LEU A 319 -4.23 3.58 -0.34
N PHE A 320 -3.70 2.92 0.70
CA PHE A 320 -2.51 2.07 0.59
C PHE A 320 -2.82 0.68 0.05
N PHE A 321 -4.10 0.32 -0.11
CA PHE A 321 -4.53 -1.02 -0.47
C PHE A 321 -5.64 -0.98 -1.52
N PHE A 322 -5.52 -1.78 -2.57
CA PHE A 322 -6.64 -1.99 -3.47
C PHE A 322 -7.48 -3.19 -2.98
N GLU A 323 -8.74 -2.90 -2.69
CA GLU A 323 -9.80 -3.92 -2.60
C GLU A 323 -10.63 -3.94 -3.89
N VAL A 324 -10.70 -2.81 -4.58
CA VAL A 324 -11.36 -2.65 -5.86
C VAL A 324 -10.38 -2.02 -6.84
N LEU A 325 -10.14 -2.70 -7.95
CA LEU A 325 -9.26 -2.20 -9.01
C LEU A 325 -10.10 -1.59 -10.14
N PRO A 326 -9.90 -0.31 -10.50
CA PRO A 326 -10.59 0.28 -11.64
C PRO A 326 -10.06 -0.29 -12.95
N VAL A 327 -10.98 -0.55 -13.88
CA VAL A 327 -10.67 -1.04 -15.22
C VAL A 327 -10.95 0.06 -16.23
N LEU A 328 -9.92 0.44 -16.98
CA LEU A 328 -10.01 1.47 -17.99
C LEU A 328 -11.00 1.08 -19.09
N PRO A 329 -11.76 2.03 -19.67
CA PRO A 329 -12.64 1.80 -20.81
C PRO A 329 -11.95 1.09 -21.98
N SER A 330 -12.71 0.35 -22.77
CA SER A 330 -12.22 -0.39 -23.95
C SER A 330 -11.48 0.52 -24.94
N LYS A 331 -11.92 1.77 -25.11
CA LYS A 331 -11.29 2.78 -25.98
C LYS A 331 -9.83 3.07 -25.63
N PHE A 332 -9.45 2.98 -24.35
CA PHE A 332 -8.07 3.19 -23.88
C PHE A 332 -7.24 1.90 -23.84
N ARG A 333 -7.82 0.79 -24.30
CA ARG A 333 -7.18 -0.52 -24.43
C ARG A 333 -7.54 -1.13 -25.80
N PRO A 334 -7.17 -0.49 -26.91
CA PRO A 334 -7.57 -0.96 -28.23
C PRO A 334 -6.99 -2.35 -28.52
N VAL A 335 -7.79 -3.16 -29.21
CA VAL A 335 -7.34 -4.43 -29.81
C VAL A 335 -6.43 -4.10 -30.98
N LEU A 336 -5.30 -4.80 -31.08
CA LEU A 336 -4.37 -4.66 -32.19
C LEU A 336 -4.73 -5.68 -33.27
N SER A 337 -4.72 -5.29 -34.53
CA SER A 337 -4.94 -6.21 -35.64
C SER A 337 -3.69 -6.27 -36.51
N PHE A 338 -3.15 -7.46 -36.73
CA PHE A 338 -2.00 -7.69 -37.59
C PHE A 338 -2.24 -8.96 -38.41
N ASN A 339 -2.15 -8.86 -39.74
CA ASN A 339 -2.43 -9.96 -40.69
C ASN A 339 -3.73 -10.70 -40.38
N ASP A 340 -4.84 -9.95 -40.23
CA ASP A 340 -6.18 -10.44 -39.87
C ASP A 340 -6.32 -11.15 -38.51
N GLN A 341 -5.23 -11.27 -37.74
CA GLN A 341 -5.26 -11.74 -36.37
C GLN A 341 -5.47 -10.58 -35.41
N LYS A 342 -6.44 -10.73 -34.51
CA LYS A 342 -6.72 -9.79 -33.42
C LYS A 342 -5.91 -10.18 -32.19
N PHE A 343 -5.11 -9.25 -31.67
CA PHE A 343 -4.29 -9.39 -30.47
C PHE A 343 -4.84 -8.50 -29.36
N GLU A 344 -4.98 -9.10 -28.17
CA GLU A 344 -5.42 -8.37 -27.00
C GLU A 344 -4.40 -7.33 -26.55
N ASN A 345 -4.90 -6.22 -25.99
CA ASN A 345 -4.03 -5.22 -25.40
C ASN A 345 -3.31 -5.81 -24.18
N PRO A 346 -2.01 -5.55 -23.95
CA PRO A 346 -1.31 -6.08 -22.80
C PRO A 346 -1.95 -5.73 -21.45
N LYS A 347 -2.61 -4.57 -21.33
CA LYS A 347 -3.37 -4.20 -20.12
C LYS A 347 -4.59 -5.10 -19.92
N THR A 348 -5.29 -5.44 -21.00
CA THR A 348 -6.44 -6.35 -21.00
C THR A 348 -6.01 -7.74 -20.53
N VAL A 349 -4.90 -8.28 -21.05
CA VAL A 349 -4.34 -9.58 -20.63
C VAL A 349 -4.04 -9.61 -19.13
N ARG A 350 -3.54 -8.50 -18.57
CA ARG A 350 -3.29 -8.38 -17.12
C ARG A 350 -4.58 -8.35 -16.30
N TYR A 351 -5.61 -7.62 -16.75
CA TYR A 351 -6.92 -7.66 -16.10
C TYR A 351 -7.53 -9.06 -16.12
N SER A 352 -7.49 -9.75 -17.26
CA SER A 352 -7.90 -11.15 -17.41
C SER A 352 -7.18 -12.05 -16.39
N THR A 353 -5.86 -11.89 -16.27
CA THR A 353 -5.04 -12.64 -15.31
C THR A 353 -5.46 -12.37 -13.86
N ILE A 354 -5.71 -11.11 -13.50
CA ILE A 354 -6.16 -10.74 -12.14
C ILE A 354 -7.52 -11.36 -11.83
N ILE A 355 -8.47 -11.31 -12.78
CA ILE A 355 -9.80 -11.92 -12.60
C ILE A 355 -9.67 -13.43 -12.39
N GLN A 356 -8.82 -14.10 -13.17
CA GLN A 356 -8.55 -15.52 -13.03
C GLN A 356 -7.91 -15.85 -11.67
N ASP A 357 -6.87 -15.11 -11.27
CA ASP A 357 -6.21 -15.29 -9.97
C ASP A 357 -7.19 -15.07 -8.81
N ASN A 358 -8.12 -14.11 -8.96
CA ASN A 358 -9.17 -13.84 -7.99
C ASN A 358 -10.17 -15.01 -7.88
N GLN A 359 -10.56 -15.63 -8.99
CA GLN A 359 -11.40 -16.84 -9.00
C GLN A 359 -10.72 -18.01 -8.28
N TYR A 360 -9.44 -18.28 -8.60
CA TYR A 360 -8.67 -19.31 -7.92
C TYR A 360 -8.52 -19.06 -6.41
N MET A 361 -8.37 -17.79 -6.02
CA MET A 361 -8.28 -17.43 -4.61
C MET A 361 -9.60 -17.69 -3.87
N LYS A 362 -10.76 -17.40 -4.48
CA LYS A 362 -12.08 -17.77 -3.93
C LYS A 362 -12.19 -19.28 -3.73
N GLU A 363 -11.76 -20.07 -4.71
CA GLU A 363 -11.83 -21.53 -4.62
C GLU A 363 -10.96 -22.08 -3.49
N LEU A 364 -9.72 -21.60 -3.35
CA LEU A 364 -8.82 -22.01 -2.26
C LEU A 364 -9.38 -21.66 -0.87
N LEU A 365 -10.00 -20.49 -0.71
CA LEU A 365 -10.66 -20.11 0.55
C LEU A 365 -11.86 -21.01 0.86
N LEU A 366 -12.70 -21.30 -0.13
CA LEU A 366 -13.84 -22.21 0.03
C LEU A 366 -13.39 -23.63 0.39
N LEU A 367 -12.25 -24.11 -0.13
CA LEU A 367 -11.69 -25.41 0.25
C LEU A 367 -11.22 -25.42 1.71
N LYS A 368 -10.67 -24.31 2.21
CA LYS A 368 -10.26 -24.16 3.61
C LYS A 368 -11.47 -24.20 4.54
N ASP A 369 -12.55 -23.49 4.20
CA ASP A 369 -13.78 -23.46 5.00
C ASP A 369 -14.50 -24.82 5.00
N LYS A 370 -14.49 -25.54 3.88
CA LYS A 370 -15.10 -26.88 3.79
C LYS A 370 -14.33 -27.97 4.53
N GLN A 371 -13.02 -27.81 4.74
CA GLN A 371 -12.28 -28.71 5.64
C GLN A 371 -12.68 -28.49 7.12
N THR A 372 -13.27 -27.33 7.46
CA THR A 372 -13.79 -27.04 8.80
C THR A 372 -15.27 -27.38 8.98
N THR A 373 -16.02 -27.66 7.90
CA THR A 373 -17.44 -28.04 7.95
C THR A 373 -17.68 -29.26 7.07
N ASP A 374 -17.79 -30.44 7.67
CA ASP A 374 -18.12 -31.70 7.00
C ASP A 374 -19.48 -31.64 6.31
N ILE A 375 -19.53 -31.22 5.04
CA ILE A 375 -20.65 -31.55 4.13
C ILE A 375 -20.11 -31.87 2.73
N SER A 376 -20.27 -33.15 2.40
CA SER A 376 -20.12 -33.74 1.07
C SER A 376 -21.10 -33.12 0.08
N THR A 377 -20.59 -32.50 -0.99
CA THR A 377 -21.20 -32.46 -2.33
C THR A 377 -20.31 -31.68 -3.32
N SER A 378 -20.03 -32.30 -4.48
CA SER A 378 -19.38 -31.78 -5.70
C SER A 378 -17.87 -31.46 -5.67
N THR A 379 -17.02 -32.45 -5.40
CA THR A 379 -15.56 -32.27 -5.28
C THR A 379 -14.74 -32.63 -6.53
N THR A 380 -15.32 -33.24 -7.56
CA THR A 380 -14.52 -33.86 -8.66
C THR A 380 -13.94 -32.87 -9.67
N ASN A 381 -14.59 -31.73 -9.95
CA ASN A 381 -14.07 -30.76 -10.94
C ASN A 381 -13.21 -29.63 -10.34
N ARG A 382 -13.35 -29.33 -9.03
CA ARG A 382 -12.73 -28.14 -8.40
C ARG A 382 -11.27 -28.37 -8.00
N SER A 383 -10.89 -29.61 -7.69
CA SER A 383 -9.50 -29.97 -7.36
C SER A 383 -8.56 -29.81 -8.56
N SER A 384 -9.04 -30.08 -9.78
CA SER A 384 -8.24 -30.01 -11.02
C SER A 384 -7.73 -28.60 -11.34
N LEU A 385 -8.55 -27.56 -11.12
CA LEU A 385 -8.13 -26.17 -11.33
C LEU A 385 -7.01 -25.75 -10.36
N THR A 386 -7.11 -26.13 -9.08
CA THR A 386 -6.08 -25.80 -8.07
C THR A 386 -4.78 -26.59 -8.20
N ASN A 387 -4.75 -27.66 -9.00
CA ASN A 387 -3.54 -28.44 -9.24
C ASN A 387 -2.56 -27.74 -10.20
N THR A 388 -3.04 -26.80 -11.00
CA THR A 388 -2.19 -25.96 -11.87
C THR A 388 -1.42 -24.87 -11.10
N LEU A 389 -1.79 -24.62 -9.85
CA LEU A 389 -1.19 -23.58 -9.01
C LEU A 389 0.12 -24.06 -8.40
N ARG A 390 1.12 -23.16 -8.39
CA ARG A 390 2.44 -23.43 -7.82
C ARG A 390 2.40 -23.52 -6.29
N GLY A 391 2.81 -24.66 -5.75
CA GLY A 391 2.94 -24.91 -4.31
C GLY A 391 2.57 -26.35 -3.98
N ILE A 392 3.15 -26.90 -2.91
CA ILE A 392 2.86 -28.28 -2.49
C ILE A 392 1.60 -28.29 -1.64
N THR A 393 1.52 -27.37 -0.69
CA THR A 393 0.36 -27.22 0.22
C THR A 393 -0.63 -26.17 -0.31
N ASN A 394 -1.89 -26.25 0.14
CA ASN A 394 -2.90 -25.25 -0.19
C ASN A 394 -2.53 -23.84 0.32
N GLU A 395 -1.83 -23.75 1.45
CA GLU A 395 -1.35 -22.49 2.02
C GLU A 395 -0.22 -21.88 1.18
N GLU A 396 0.73 -22.69 0.71
CA GLU A 396 1.76 -22.23 -0.21
C GLU A 396 1.17 -21.78 -1.54
N LYS A 397 0.23 -22.56 -2.10
CA LYS A 397 -0.49 -22.19 -3.34
C LYS A 397 -1.20 -20.85 -3.17
N PHE A 398 -1.89 -20.66 -2.05
CA PHE A 398 -2.57 -19.41 -1.72
C PHE A 398 -1.60 -18.22 -1.62
N ASN A 399 -0.51 -18.35 -0.87
CA ASN A 399 0.48 -17.27 -0.71
C ASN A 399 1.19 -16.93 -2.03
N ASN A 400 1.52 -17.95 -2.83
CA ASN A 400 2.11 -17.76 -4.16
C ASN A 400 1.16 -17.07 -5.13
N LEU A 401 -0.13 -17.43 -5.09
CA LEU A 401 -1.18 -16.81 -5.90
C LEU A 401 -1.40 -15.34 -5.50
N TRP A 402 -1.47 -15.04 -4.20
CA TRP A 402 -1.62 -13.66 -3.72
C TRP A 402 -0.42 -12.80 -4.15
N LEU A 403 0.79 -13.34 -4.04
CA LEU A 403 1.99 -12.67 -4.52
C LEU A 403 1.97 -12.46 -6.04
N LYS A 404 1.53 -13.46 -6.82
CA LYS A 404 1.37 -13.34 -8.27
C LYS A 404 0.40 -12.21 -8.61
N MET A 405 -0.76 -12.17 -7.95
CA MET A 405 -1.76 -11.12 -8.13
C MET A 405 -1.17 -9.73 -7.82
N GLN A 406 -0.42 -9.58 -6.72
CA GLN A 406 0.27 -8.34 -6.38
C GLN A 406 1.24 -7.89 -7.48
N ILE A 407 2.03 -8.81 -8.04
CA ILE A 407 3.00 -8.48 -9.10
C ILE A 407 2.27 -8.10 -10.39
N THR A 408 1.20 -8.80 -10.76
CA THR A 408 0.39 -8.45 -11.93
C THR A 408 -0.22 -7.05 -11.76
N VAL A 409 -0.75 -6.72 -10.57
CA VAL A 409 -1.24 -5.36 -10.26
C VAL A 409 -0.11 -4.34 -10.36
N ASN A 410 1.05 -4.61 -9.76
CA ASN A 410 2.22 -3.72 -9.86
C ASN A 410 2.58 -3.43 -11.31
N SER A 411 2.58 -4.46 -12.17
CA SER A 411 2.94 -4.32 -13.59
C SER A 411 2.00 -3.38 -14.36
N ILE A 412 0.69 -3.34 -14.02
CA ILE A 412 -0.29 -2.44 -14.64
C ILE A 412 0.13 -0.99 -14.43
N PHE A 413 0.57 -0.63 -13.22
CA PHE A 413 0.97 0.73 -12.89
C PHE A 413 2.41 1.02 -13.32
N ASP A 414 3.33 0.11 -13.05
CA ASP A 414 4.75 0.28 -13.28
C ASP A 414 5.38 -1.06 -13.67
N SER A 415 5.69 -1.22 -14.96
CA SER A 415 6.30 -2.44 -15.48
C SER A 415 7.72 -2.70 -14.95
N SER A 416 8.41 -1.68 -14.41
CA SER A 416 9.73 -1.85 -13.79
C SER A 416 9.68 -2.53 -12.42
N LEU A 417 8.49 -2.66 -11.83
CA LEU A 417 8.29 -3.38 -10.57
C LEU A 417 8.14 -4.89 -10.78
N ASP A 418 8.02 -5.36 -12.03
CA ASP A 418 8.02 -6.78 -12.38
C ASP A 418 9.43 -7.23 -12.82
N ASN A 419 10.22 -7.68 -11.84
CA ASN A 419 11.58 -8.19 -12.08
C ASN A 419 11.62 -9.67 -12.51
N ARG A 420 10.46 -10.33 -12.70
CA ARG A 420 10.42 -11.78 -13.01
C ARG A 420 10.57 -12.08 -14.50
N SER A 421 10.36 -11.09 -15.36
CA SER A 421 10.24 -11.27 -16.79
C SER A 421 11.44 -10.62 -17.49
N GLY A 422 12.45 -11.42 -17.84
CA GLY A 422 13.55 -11.03 -18.74
C GLY A 422 13.10 -10.73 -20.19
N ALA A 423 11.80 -10.74 -20.45
CA ALA A 423 11.19 -10.36 -21.72
C ALA A 423 10.87 -8.85 -21.73
N ARG A 424 10.71 -8.25 -22.92
CA ARG A 424 10.22 -6.87 -23.05
C ARG A 424 8.82 -6.76 -22.44
N VAL A 425 8.74 -6.37 -21.17
CA VAL A 425 7.47 -6.21 -20.45
C VAL A 425 6.70 -5.04 -21.06
N ALA A 426 5.42 -5.25 -21.36
CA ALA A 426 4.55 -4.17 -21.84
C ALA A 426 4.53 -3.01 -20.83
N LYS A 427 4.60 -1.78 -21.35
CA LYS A 427 4.62 -0.56 -20.55
C LYS A 427 3.41 -0.48 -19.60
N GLY A 428 3.68 -0.19 -18.33
CA GLY A 428 2.66 0.16 -17.35
C GLY A 428 2.16 1.60 -17.56
N ILE A 429 1.29 2.08 -16.67
CA ILE A 429 0.74 3.44 -16.72
C ILE A 429 1.82 4.51 -16.51
N ARG A 430 2.86 4.22 -15.73
CA ARG A 430 3.95 5.15 -15.41
C ARG A 430 4.97 5.31 -16.55
N GLN A 431 5.15 4.28 -17.37
CA GLN A 431 6.06 4.28 -18.54
C GLN A 431 5.42 4.91 -19.77
#